data_AF-A0A2K4FX62-F1
#
_entry.id   AF-A0A2K4FX62-F1
#
_cell.length_a   1.000
_cell.length_b   1.000
_cell.length_c   1.000
_cell.angle_alpha   90.00
_cell.angle_beta   90.00
_cell.angle_gamma   90.00
#
_symmetry.space_group_name_H-M   'P 1'
#
loop_
_entity.id
_entity.type
_entity.pdbx_description
1 polymer ?
#
loop_
_entity_poly.entity_id
_entity_poly.type
_entity_poly.pdbx_seq_one_letter_code
_entity_poly.pdbx_strand_id
1 'polypeptide(L)'
;PQAPPTPLGVPIPYPNTGMAKDTTRGTRTVKITGKEVMLKDKSCFKTSTGDEAGNTPKKGVVTSKIKGKVYFIAWSMDVKFEGENVVRHLDLMTHNHASKPGNTPPWAYTDASATAPVERCKKEVARKNKACGELKTKAERCGDKACTAAKKCLLVSKKQADSKAQNSEVACCPGETGHHLVEAHSFTVPGTNRQTPLPQFPNYDEKDAPCICVQCPQDGSGRYEGDHGFMHAAQGKLEQAAIERAPPAQKDYAWNYGQSRGAGVRALQQTFPKSKCSKKCLEAQLDAYHKNTVGVRDKTPVRTHTPNLQDNQKELAHEMIPEVTISAW
;
A
#
# COMPACT_ATOMS: atom_id res chain seq x y z
N PRO A 1 -24.09 28.43 16.71
CA PRO A 1 -24.72 29.71 16.28
C PRO A 1 -25.60 29.49 15.04
N GLN A 2 -26.79 30.09 15.02
CA GLN A 2 -27.66 30.11 13.84
C GLN A 2 -27.16 31.19 12.87
N ALA A 3 -27.13 30.90 11.57
CA ALA A 3 -26.75 31.90 10.58
C ALA A 3 -27.85 32.98 10.50
N PRO A 4 -27.48 34.26 10.34
CA PRO A 4 -28.46 35.34 10.19
C PRO A 4 -29.33 35.13 8.94
N PRO A 5 -30.58 35.63 8.93
CA PRO A 5 -31.47 35.49 7.79
C PRO A 5 -30.87 36.13 6.54
N THR A 6 -30.62 35.32 5.50
CA THR A 6 -30.27 35.83 4.18
C THR A 6 -31.54 36.31 3.46
N PRO A 7 -31.44 37.24 2.49
CA PRO A 7 -32.58 37.64 1.66
C PRO A 7 -33.32 36.40 1.12
N LEU A 8 -34.65 36.42 1.22
CA LEU A 8 -35.49 35.31 0.81
C LEU A 8 -35.24 34.97 -0.66
N GLY A 9 -34.86 33.72 -0.93
CA GLY A 9 -34.82 33.17 -2.29
C GLY A 9 -33.44 33.04 -2.94
N VAL A 10 -32.33 33.49 -2.33
CA VAL A 10 -30.98 33.30 -2.88
C VAL A 10 -30.15 32.33 -2.02
N PRO A 11 -29.98 31.06 -2.44
CA PRO A 11 -29.13 30.11 -1.74
C PRO A 11 -27.66 30.53 -1.78
N ILE A 12 -27.02 30.62 -0.61
CA ILE A 12 -25.56 30.83 -0.52
C ILE A 12 -24.89 29.45 -0.59
N PRO A 13 -24.00 29.19 -1.57
CA PRO A 13 -23.31 27.92 -1.67
C PRO A 13 -22.25 27.80 -0.57
N TYR A 14 -22.24 26.66 0.11
CA TYR A 14 -21.17 26.27 1.04
C TYR A 14 -20.47 25.01 0.53
N PRO A 15 -19.17 24.82 0.80
CA PRO A 15 -18.48 23.57 0.52
C PRO A 15 -19.16 22.41 1.24
N ASN A 16 -19.25 21.26 0.59
CA ASN A 16 -19.82 20.06 1.20
C ASN A 16 -19.04 18.84 0.72
N THR A 17 -18.56 18.03 1.66
CA THR A 17 -17.61 16.94 1.41
C THR A 17 -18.14 15.65 2.03
N GLY A 18 -18.03 14.55 1.29
CA GLY A 18 -18.22 13.18 1.78
C GLY A 18 -16.98 12.34 1.46
N MET A 19 -16.66 11.36 2.31
CA MET A 19 -15.39 10.62 2.24
C MET A 19 -15.62 9.11 2.08
N ALA A 20 -14.84 8.44 1.24
CA ALA A 20 -14.89 6.98 1.06
C ALA A 20 -14.74 6.18 2.36
N LYS A 21 -13.95 6.67 3.32
CA LYS A 21 -13.79 6.02 4.64
C LYS A 21 -15.12 5.88 5.40
N ASP A 22 -16.10 6.71 5.08
CA ASP A 22 -17.42 6.73 5.70
C ASP A 22 -18.44 5.87 4.95
N THR A 23 -17.98 5.03 4.02
CA THR A 23 -18.83 4.03 3.35
C THR A 23 -19.56 3.19 4.39
N THR A 24 -20.82 2.90 4.09
CA THR A 24 -21.62 1.93 4.82
C THR A 24 -22.49 1.15 3.86
N ARG A 25 -22.78 -0.11 4.23
CA ARG A 25 -23.57 -1.05 3.43
C ARG A 25 -22.95 -1.29 2.05
N GLY A 26 -21.62 -1.34 1.98
CA GLY A 26 -20.89 -1.87 0.83
C GLY A 26 -21.00 -3.39 0.73
N THR A 27 -20.25 -3.95 -0.21
CA THR A 27 -20.12 -5.39 -0.41
C THR A 27 -19.73 -6.13 0.88
N ARG A 28 -20.14 -7.40 0.98
CA ARG A 28 -19.82 -8.27 2.11
C ARG A 28 -18.70 -9.27 1.78
N THR A 29 -18.73 -9.77 0.56
CA THR A 29 -17.88 -10.85 0.04
C THR A 29 -16.75 -10.31 -0.83
N VAL A 30 -17.05 -9.37 -1.72
CA VAL A 30 -16.05 -8.77 -2.61
C VAL A 30 -15.33 -7.65 -1.87
N LYS A 31 -14.00 -7.70 -1.81
CA LYS A 31 -13.18 -6.64 -1.22
C LYS A 31 -12.12 -6.17 -2.20
N ILE A 32 -11.99 -4.85 -2.35
CA ILE A 32 -10.85 -4.23 -3.01
C ILE A 32 -9.96 -3.68 -1.91
N THR A 33 -8.67 -4.01 -1.95
CA THR A 33 -7.68 -3.63 -0.91
C THR A 33 -8.15 -3.92 0.53
N GLY A 34 -8.86 -5.04 0.72
CA GLY A 34 -9.38 -5.47 2.02
C GLY A 34 -10.59 -4.69 2.54
N LYS A 35 -11.13 -3.74 1.77
CA LYS A 35 -12.28 -2.90 2.14
C LYS A 35 -13.52 -3.22 1.29
N GLU A 36 -14.68 -2.91 1.85
CA GLU A 36 -15.96 -3.02 1.15
C GLU A 36 -16.01 -2.07 -0.05
N VAL A 37 -16.71 -2.48 -1.09
CA VAL A 37 -16.92 -1.69 -2.31
C VAL A 37 -18.34 -1.14 -2.30
N MET A 38 -18.52 0.11 -2.76
CA MET A 38 -19.84 0.73 -2.83
C MET A 38 -20.70 0.15 -3.95
N LEU A 39 -21.95 -0.12 -3.61
CA LEU A 39 -22.98 -0.69 -4.47
C LEU A 39 -24.07 0.34 -4.74
N LYS A 40 -24.53 0.36 -5.99
CA LYS A 40 -25.68 1.13 -6.47
C LYS A 40 -26.87 0.97 -5.51
N ASP A 41 -27.51 2.10 -5.19
CA ASP A 41 -28.75 2.23 -4.40
C ASP A 41 -28.75 1.58 -3.00
N LYS A 42 -27.65 0.92 -2.59
CA LYS A 42 -27.50 0.25 -1.30
C LYS A 42 -26.52 0.97 -0.39
N SER A 43 -25.37 1.36 -0.94
CA SER A 43 -24.29 1.98 -0.19
C SER A 43 -24.40 3.50 -0.18
N CYS A 44 -23.88 4.12 0.87
CA CYS A 44 -23.77 5.58 0.98
C CYS A 44 -22.56 5.94 1.84
N PHE A 45 -22.14 7.22 1.79
CA PHE A 45 -21.33 7.76 2.87
C PHE A 45 -22.24 8.17 4.03
N LYS A 46 -21.84 7.80 5.25
CA LYS A 46 -22.65 8.00 6.47
C LYS A 46 -23.07 9.45 6.68
N THR A 47 -22.18 10.39 6.38
CA THR A 47 -22.43 11.82 6.52
C THR A 47 -21.61 12.64 5.54
N SER A 48 -22.09 13.83 5.25
CA SER A 48 -21.35 14.91 4.62
C SER A 48 -21.20 16.11 5.57
N THR A 49 -20.19 16.94 5.31
CA THR A 49 -19.76 18.04 6.18
C THR A 49 -19.15 19.19 5.38
N GLY A 50 -19.16 20.42 5.90
CA GLY A 50 -18.53 21.61 5.32
C GLY A 50 -19.47 22.82 5.27
N ASP A 51 -20.77 22.58 5.30
CA ASP A 51 -21.85 23.56 5.16
C ASP A 51 -22.57 23.86 6.48
N GLU A 52 -21.97 23.47 7.61
CA GLU A 52 -22.50 23.76 8.94
C GLU A 52 -22.59 25.26 9.25
N ALA A 53 -21.79 26.09 8.58
CA ALA A 53 -21.88 27.55 8.67
C ALA A 53 -23.20 28.09 8.09
N GLY A 54 -23.83 27.37 7.16
CA GLY A 54 -25.13 27.69 6.56
C GLY A 54 -26.35 27.27 7.40
N ASN A 55 -26.22 27.26 8.72
CA ASN A 55 -27.27 26.80 9.64
C ASN A 55 -28.39 27.85 9.82
N THR A 56 -29.17 28.08 8.77
CA THR A 56 -30.41 28.87 8.80
C THR A 56 -31.58 28.05 9.37
N PRO A 57 -32.71 28.65 9.77
CA PRO A 57 -33.88 27.90 10.26
C PRO A 57 -34.36 26.81 9.28
N LYS A 58 -34.38 27.10 7.97
CA LYS A 58 -34.78 26.14 6.93
C LYS A 58 -33.67 25.15 6.57
N LYS A 59 -32.39 25.49 6.82
CA LYS A 59 -31.22 24.73 6.37
C LYS A 59 -31.25 24.60 4.84
N GLY A 60 -31.10 23.38 4.33
CA GLY A 60 -31.21 23.10 2.90
C GLY A 60 -32.62 23.29 2.33
N VAL A 61 -32.71 23.87 1.13
CA VAL A 61 -34.00 24.15 0.46
C VAL A 61 -34.79 22.86 0.19
N VAL A 62 -34.11 21.78 -0.18
CA VAL A 62 -34.75 20.51 -0.57
C VAL A 62 -35.02 19.63 0.64
N THR A 63 -33.98 19.27 1.40
CA THR A 63 -34.08 18.25 2.46
C THR A 63 -34.22 18.85 3.85
N SER A 64 -34.12 20.18 4.00
CA SER A 64 -34.03 20.87 5.29
C SER A 64 -32.88 20.32 6.16
N LYS A 65 -31.78 19.88 5.53
CA LYS A 65 -30.56 19.41 6.18
C LYS A 65 -29.32 20.15 5.67
N ILE A 66 -28.38 20.35 6.59
CA ILE A 66 -27.00 20.83 6.35
C ILE A 66 -25.96 19.74 6.70
N LYS A 67 -26.42 18.55 7.11
CA LYS A 67 -25.59 17.34 7.29
C LYS A 67 -26.49 16.15 7.00
N GLY A 68 -25.98 15.17 6.26
CA GLY A 68 -26.74 13.96 5.94
C GLY A 68 -25.93 13.00 5.09
N LYS A 69 -26.55 11.90 4.69
CA LYS A 69 -25.87 10.88 3.88
C LYS A 69 -25.51 11.42 2.50
N VAL A 70 -24.49 10.82 1.88
CA VAL A 70 -24.13 11.03 0.48
C VAL A 70 -24.49 9.78 -0.31
N TYR A 71 -25.23 9.97 -1.40
CA TYR A 71 -25.55 8.90 -2.33
C TYR A 71 -24.97 9.18 -3.69
N PHE A 72 -24.45 8.13 -4.32
CA PHE A 72 -24.07 8.14 -5.72
C PHE A 72 -25.32 8.01 -6.59
N ILE A 73 -25.34 8.77 -7.67
CA ILE A 73 -26.40 8.77 -8.67
C ILE A 73 -25.91 8.29 -10.04
N ALA A 74 -24.63 7.91 -10.13
CA ALA A 74 -24.04 7.22 -11.25
C ALA A 74 -23.18 6.05 -10.76
N TRP A 75 -22.95 5.08 -11.64
CA TRP A 75 -22.24 3.83 -11.36
C TRP A 75 -21.78 3.21 -12.69
N SER A 76 -20.94 2.18 -12.60
CA SER A 76 -20.54 1.36 -13.76
C SER A 76 -21.73 0.73 -14.46
N MET A 77 -21.79 0.75 -15.78
CA MET A 77 -22.90 0.16 -16.55
C MET A 77 -22.85 -1.37 -16.53
N ASP A 78 -21.64 -1.95 -16.59
CA ASP A 78 -21.45 -3.37 -16.83
C ASP A 78 -20.80 -4.11 -15.65
N VAL A 79 -19.97 -3.43 -14.86
CA VAL A 79 -19.28 -4.06 -13.72
C VAL A 79 -20.20 -4.07 -12.51
N LYS A 80 -20.52 -5.29 -12.06
CA LYS A 80 -21.37 -5.54 -10.90
C LYS A 80 -20.67 -6.42 -9.88
N PHE A 81 -20.80 -6.08 -8.61
CA PHE A 81 -20.41 -6.93 -7.48
C PHE A 81 -21.66 -7.27 -6.68
N GLU A 82 -21.79 -8.54 -6.29
CA GLU A 82 -22.96 -9.02 -5.52
C GLU A 82 -24.30 -8.69 -6.21
N GLY A 83 -24.31 -8.73 -7.54
CA GLY A 83 -25.48 -8.42 -8.38
C GLY A 83 -25.75 -6.93 -8.61
N GLU A 84 -25.01 -6.03 -7.97
CA GLU A 84 -25.24 -4.58 -8.04
C GLU A 84 -24.11 -3.83 -8.73
N ASN A 85 -24.44 -2.78 -9.46
CA ASN A 85 -23.47 -1.93 -10.15
C ASN A 85 -22.53 -1.24 -9.15
N VAL A 86 -21.26 -1.12 -9.54
CA VAL A 86 -20.19 -0.57 -8.68
C VAL A 86 -19.98 0.91 -8.94
N VAL A 87 -19.78 1.68 -7.88
CA VAL A 87 -19.40 3.10 -7.93
C VAL A 87 -17.92 3.27 -8.23
N ARG A 88 -17.57 4.28 -9.03
CA ARG A 88 -16.22 4.57 -9.51
C ARG A 88 -15.81 6.01 -9.19
N HIS A 89 -14.51 6.28 -9.35
CA HIS A 89 -14.00 7.64 -9.44
C HIS A 89 -14.72 8.41 -10.56
N LEU A 90 -15.06 9.67 -10.31
CA LEU A 90 -15.84 10.58 -11.15
C LEU A 90 -17.33 10.25 -11.32
N ASP A 91 -17.84 9.18 -10.72
CA ASP A 91 -19.29 8.98 -10.68
C ASP A 91 -19.95 10.10 -9.86
N LEU A 92 -21.13 10.53 -10.31
CA LEU A 92 -21.86 11.65 -9.72
C LEU A 92 -22.44 11.27 -8.34
N MET A 93 -22.42 12.22 -7.42
CA MET A 93 -23.01 12.10 -6.09
C MET A 93 -23.81 13.35 -5.70
N THR A 94 -24.69 13.19 -4.71
CA THR A 94 -25.46 14.28 -4.09
C THR A 94 -25.41 14.13 -2.56
N HIS A 95 -25.45 15.27 -1.84
CA HIS A 95 -25.16 15.36 -0.41
C HIS A 95 -26.39 15.74 0.42
N ASN A 96 -26.24 15.68 1.75
CA ASN A 96 -27.26 16.07 2.73
C ASN A 96 -28.62 15.38 2.54
N HIS A 97 -28.62 14.08 2.25
CA HIS A 97 -29.85 13.34 2.05
C HIS A 97 -30.66 13.17 3.34
N ALA A 98 -31.94 13.50 3.26
CA ALA A 98 -33.03 13.00 4.12
C ALA A 98 -34.18 12.38 3.29
N SER A 99 -34.20 12.67 1.99
CA SER A 99 -35.11 12.19 0.96
C SER A 99 -34.35 12.14 -0.37
N LYS A 100 -34.94 11.53 -1.40
CA LYS A 100 -34.48 11.68 -2.80
C LYS A 100 -35.33 12.77 -3.47
N PRO A 101 -34.75 13.78 -4.16
CA PRO A 101 -33.32 14.03 -4.34
C PRO A 101 -32.64 14.61 -3.08
N GLY A 102 -31.30 14.60 -3.08
CA GLY A 102 -30.48 15.25 -2.06
C GLY A 102 -30.54 16.78 -2.12
N ASN A 103 -29.81 17.46 -1.22
CA ASN A 103 -29.86 18.92 -1.10
C ASN A 103 -28.84 19.66 -1.97
N THR A 104 -27.98 18.94 -2.67
CA THR A 104 -26.97 19.53 -3.55
C THR A 104 -27.22 19.14 -5.00
N PRO A 105 -26.77 19.96 -5.96
CA PRO A 105 -26.62 19.51 -7.34
C PRO A 105 -25.72 18.27 -7.41
N PRO A 106 -25.85 17.45 -8.47
CA PRO A 106 -24.88 16.41 -8.79
C PRO A 106 -23.46 16.97 -8.89
N TRP A 107 -22.52 16.33 -8.21
CA TRP A 107 -21.10 16.65 -8.31
C TRP A 107 -20.27 15.39 -8.54
N ALA A 108 -19.18 15.50 -9.31
CA ALA A 108 -18.31 14.37 -9.55
C ALA A 108 -17.53 13.97 -8.29
N TYR A 109 -17.55 12.70 -7.94
CA TYR A 109 -16.75 12.18 -6.85
C TYR A 109 -15.27 12.10 -7.23
N THR A 110 -14.45 12.93 -6.59
CA THR A 110 -13.00 12.89 -6.75
C THR A 110 -12.36 12.18 -5.56
N ASP A 111 -11.72 11.05 -5.83
CA ASP A 111 -10.90 10.30 -4.87
C ASP A 111 -9.43 10.41 -5.25
N ALA A 112 -8.53 10.05 -4.33
CA ALA A 112 -7.13 9.86 -4.67
C ALA A 112 -7.00 8.69 -5.66
N SER A 113 -6.46 8.97 -6.85
CA SER A 113 -6.23 7.92 -7.84
C SER A 113 -5.22 6.89 -7.31
N ALA A 114 -5.66 5.64 -7.17
CA ALA A 114 -4.80 4.48 -6.89
C ALA A 114 -3.76 4.20 -8.00
N THR A 115 -3.75 5.01 -9.07
CA THR A 115 -2.80 4.94 -10.17
C THR A 115 -1.43 5.50 -9.81
N ALA A 116 -1.23 6.24 -8.72
CA ALA A 116 0.08 6.85 -8.43
C ALA A 116 1.26 5.84 -8.40
N PRO A 117 1.14 4.62 -7.84
CA PRO A 117 2.16 3.58 -7.99
C PRO A 117 2.25 3.03 -9.42
N VAL A 118 1.10 2.85 -10.09
CA VAL A 118 1.03 2.33 -11.47
C VAL A 118 1.69 3.28 -12.47
N GLU A 119 1.50 4.59 -12.30
CA GLU A 119 2.12 5.67 -13.06
C GLU A 119 3.64 5.66 -12.93
N ARG A 120 4.14 5.56 -11.68
CA ARG A 120 5.57 5.50 -11.39
C ARG A 120 6.23 4.20 -11.85
N CYS A 121 5.42 3.15 -12.03
CA CYS A 121 5.84 1.81 -12.45
C CYS A 121 5.45 1.47 -13.89
N LYS A 122 5.00 2.43 -14.70
CA LYS A 122 4.51 2.17 -16.07
C LYS A 122 5.47 1.34 -16.91
N LYS A 123 6.77 1.63 -16.82
CA LYS A 123 7.81 0.94 -17.60
C LYS A 123 7.97 -0.50 -17.14
N GLU A 124 7.97 -0.73 -15.83
CA GLU A 124 8.09 -2.04 -15.20
C GLU A 124 6.86 -2.91 -15.51
N VAL A 125 5.66 -2.34 -15.42
CA VAL A 125 4.40 -3.00 -15.78
C VAL A 125 4.38 -3.38 -17.26
N ALA A 126 4.73 -2.45 -18.16
CA ALA A 126 4.82 -2.74 -19.59
C ALA A 126 5.82 -3.85 -19.90
N ARG A 127 6.98 -3.84 -19.22
CA ARG A 127 8.01 -4.88 -19.37
C ARG A 127 7.52 -6.25 -18.89
N LYS A 128 6.85 -6.32 -17.73
CA LYS A 128 6.25 -7.57 -17.23
C LYS A 128 5.19 -8.08 -18.19
N ASN A 129 4.30 -7.21 -18.68
CA ASN A 129 3.24 -7.61 -19.59
C ASN A 129 3.81 -8.13 -20.92
N LYS A 130 4.85 -7.48 -21.45
CA LYS A 130 5.55 -7.97 -22.65
C LYS A 130 6.24 -9.31 -22.43
N ALA A 131 6.91 -9.50 -21.29
CA ALA A 131 7.70 -10.70 -21.03
C ALA A 131 6.85 -11.91 -20.57
N CYS A 132 5.75 -11.66 -19.86
CA CYS A 132 4.94 -12.71 -19.25
C CYS A 132 3.57 -12.90 -19.90
N GLY A 133 3.15 -12.01 -20.81
CA GLY A 133 1.75 -11.92 -21.27
C GLY A 133 1.23 -13.14 -22.02
N GLU A 134 2.10 -13.82 -22.76
CA GLU A 134 1.75 -15.03 -23.52
C GLU A 134 1.86 -16.32 -22.67
N LEU A 135 2.45 -16.22 -21.47
CA LEU A 135 2.71 -17.35 -20.58
C LEU A 135 1.51 -17.57 -19.64
N LYS A 136 0.82 -18.70 -19.82
CA LYS A 136 -0.48 -18.96 -19.16
C LYS A 136 -0.32 -19.58 -17.78
N THR A 137 0.69 -20.42 -17.60
CA THR A 137 0.91 -21.17 -16.37
C THR A 137 2.01 -20.55 -15.51
N LYS A 138 1.98 -20.82 -14.20
CA LYS A 138 3.08 -20.47 -13.29
C LYS A 138 4.40 -21.11 -13.74
N ALA A 139 4.37 -22.35 -14.21
CA ALA A 139 5.56 -23.08 -14.66
C ALA A 139 6.24 -22.39 -15.84
N GLU A 140 5.48 -22.02 -16.88
CA GLU A 140 5.99 -21.26 -18.04
C GLU A 140 6.62 -19.93 -17.63
N ARG A 141 5.92 -19.16 -16.77
CA ARG A 141 6.44 -17.88 -16.24
C ARG A 141 7.72 -18.03 -15.43
N CYS A 142 7.86 -19.14 -14.72
CA CYS A 142 9.06 -19.44 -13.92
C CYS A 142 10.22 -19.99 -14.76
N GLY A 143 9.93 -20.62 -15.89
CA GLY A 143 10.94 -21.07 -16.86
C GLY A 143 11.50 -19.94 -17.72
N ASP A 144 10.75 -18.84 -17.88
CA ASP A 144 11.17 -17.72 -18.72
C ASP A 144 12.05 -16.69 -17.97
N LYS A 145 13.28 -16.49 -18.47
CA LYS A 145 14.26 -15.58 -17.86
C LYS A 145 13.87 -14.10 -17.97
N ALA A 146 13.19 -13.70 -19.04
CA ALA A 146 12.77 -12.31 -19.22
C ALA A 146 11.58 -11.99 -18.30
N CYS A 147 10.64 -12.93 -18.16
CA CYS A 147 9.51 -12.82 -17.26
C CYS A 147 9.95 -12.79 -15.79
N THR A 148 10.82 -13.71 -15.37
CA THR A 148 11.35 -13.73 -13.99
C THR A 148 12.12 -12.45 -13.67
N ALA A 149 12.99 -11.96 -14.55
CA ALA A 149 13.68 -10.68 -14.37
C ALA A 149 12.71 -9.48 -14.32
N ALA A 150 11.65 -9.48 -15.14
CA ALA A 150 10.64 -8.44 -15.12
C ALA A 150 9.83 -8.43 -13.81
N LYS A 151 9.46 -9.62 -13.32
CA LYS A 151 8.77 -9.80 -12.03
C LYS A 151 9.59 -9.29 -10.85
N LYS A 152 10.93 -9.27 -10.91
CA LYS A 152 11.75 -8.76 -9.81
C LYS A 152 11.55 -7.27 -9.50
N CYS A 153 10.90 -6.51 -10.38
CA CYS A 153 10.65 -5.07 -10.17
C CYS A 153 9.21 -4.74 -9.74
N LEU A 154 8.35 -5.75 -9.65
CA LEU A 154 6.96 -5.61 -9.22
C LEU A 154 6.78 -6.42 -7.93
N LEU A 155 6.66 -5.70 -6.82
CA LEU A 155 6.51 -6.27 -5.49
C LEU A 155 5.13 -6.90 -5.34
N VAL A 156 5.06 -7.94 -4.53
CA VAL A 156 3.83 -8.71 -4.26
C VAL A 156 3.65 -8.81 -2.75
N SER A 157 2.42 -8.93 -2.26
CA SER A 157 2.24 -9.23 -0.82
C SER A 157 2.83 -10.60 -0.46
N LYS A 158 3.24 -10.80 0.79
CA LYS A 158 3.73 -12.11 1.27
C LYS A 158 2.73 -13.24 1.00
N LYS A 159 1.42 -12.97 1.21
CA LYS A 159 0.35 -13.92 0.89
C LYS A 159 0.30 -14.29 -0.59
N GLN A 160 0.51 -13.32 -1.48
CA GLN A 160 0.57 -13.58 -2.93
C GLN A 160 1.82 -14.38 -3.31
N ALA A 161 2.98 -14.02 -2.74
CA ALA A 161 4.24 -14.74 -2.91
C ALA A 161 4.10 -16.23 -2.56
N ASP A 162 3.45 -16.52 -1.43
CA ASP A 162 3.28 -17.87 -0.89
C ASP A 162 2.16 -18.68 -1.57
N SER A 163 1.45 -18.11 -2.56
CA SER A 163 0.34 -18.78 -3.21
C SER A 163 0.79 -20.02 -4.00
N LYS A 164 0.11 -21.14 -3.73
CA LYS A 164 0.29 -22.43 -4.42
C LYS A 164 -0.58 -22.58 -5.68
N ALA A 165 -1.37 -21.56 -6.04
CA ALA A 165 -2.24 -21.62 -7.20
C ALA A 165 -1.41 -21.71 -8.51
N GLN A 166 -1.72 -22.72 -9.34
CA GLN A 166 -0.99 -23.01 -10.59
C GLN A 166 -1.13 -21.91 -11.64
N ASN A 167 -2.23 -21.15 -11.60
CA ASN A 167 -2.51 -20.01 -12.47
C ASN A 167 -2.04 -18.66 -11.89
N SER A 168 -1.40 -18.64 -10.72
CA SER A 168 -0.96 -17.39 -10.09
C SER A 168 0.06 -16.67 -10.97
N GLU A 169 -0.21 -15.39 -11.26
CA GLU A 169 0.71 -14.53 -12.01
C GLU A 169 1.85 -13.96 -11.16
N VAL A 170 1.61 -13.88 -9.86
CA VAL A 170 2.40 -13.09 -8.91
C VAL A 170 3.12 -13.97 -7.87
N ALA A 171 2.76 -15.25 -7.75
CA ALA A 171 3.42 -16.16 -6.83
C ALA A 171 4.90 -16.33 -7.17
N CYS A 172 5.69 -16.61 -6.12
CA CYS A 172 7.09 -16.94 -6.25
C CYS A 172 7.28 -18.30 -6.91
N CYS A 173 8.38 -18.44 -7.65
CA CYS A 173 8.71 -19.66 -8.35
C CYS A 173 9.15 -20.77 -7.39
N PRO A 174 9.13 -22.04 -7.81
CA PRO A 174 9.70 -23.13 -6.99
C PRO A 174 11.14 -22.81 -6.58
N GLY A 175 11.47 -22.99 -5.30
CA GLY A 175 12.77 -22.62 -4.74
C GLY A 175 12.93 -21.14 -4.37
N GLU A 176 11.89 -20.31 -4.58
CA GLU A 176 11.87 -18.92 -4.13
C GLU A 176 10.94 -18.73 -2.93
N THR A 177 11.29 -17.74 -2.10
CA THR A 177 10.48 -17.29 -0.97
C THR A 177 10.25 -15.79 -1.04
N GLY A 178 9.15 -15.31 -0.44
CA GLY A 178 8.90 -13.88 -0.34
C GLY A 178 9.78 -13.23 0.74
N HIS A 179 10.63 -12.30 0.34
CA HIS A 179 11.49 -11.50 1.22
C HIS A 179 10.95 -10.07 1.33
N HIS A 180 10.81 -9.55 2.56
CA HIS A 180 10.34 -8.20 2.81
C HIS A 180 11.45 -7.15 2.60
N LEU A 181 11.27 -6.22 1.67
CA LEU A 181 12.24 -5.13 1.44
C LEU A 181 12.30 -4.14 2.61
N VAL A 182 11.21 -3.99 3.35
CA VAL A 182 11.22 -3.27 4.62
C VAL A 182 10.99 -4.32 5.68
N GLU A 183 12.00 -4.53 6.52
CA GLU A 183 12.04 -5.68 7.41
C GLU A 183 10.86 -5.67 8.39
N ALA A 184 10.18 -6.81 8.50
CA ALA A 184 8.99 -6.95 9.33
C ALA A 184 9.26 -6.71 10.82
N HIS A 185 10.50 -6.90 11.30
CA HIS A 185 10.88 -6.58 12.68
C HIS A 185 10.72 -5.10 13.00
N SER A 186 10.77 -4.23 11.99
CA SER A 186 10.60 -2.77 12.11
C SER A 186 9.23 -2.38 12.68
N PHE A 187 8.23 -3.26 12.51
CA PHE A 187 6.83 -2.97 12.83
C PHE A 187 6.19 -3.97 13.80
N THR A 188 6.92 -5.00 14.23
CA THR A 188 6.36 -6.10 15.04
C THR A 188 7.03 -6.16 16.42
N VAL A 189 6.40 -6.82 17.38
CA VAL A 189 6.93 -7.00 18.73
C VAL A 189 8.03 -8.10 18.72
N PRO A 190 9.18 -7.92 19.40
CA PRO A 190 10.20 -8.96 19.50
C PRO A 190 9.64 -10.28 20.05
N GLY A 191 10.12 -11.42 19.56
CA GLY A 191 9.71 -12.74 20.05
C GLY A 191 8.32 -13.22 19.61
N THR A 192 7.57 -12.44 18.83
CA THR A 192 6.21 -12.80 18.39
C THR A 192 6.16 -13.49 17.03
N ASN A 193 7.30 -13.97 16.52
CA ASN A 193 7.42 -14.49 15.15
C ASN A 193 6.79 -13.55 14.10
N ARG A 194 6.90 -12.23 14.33
CA ARG A 194 6.35 -11.15 13.47
C ARG A 194 4.83 -11.12 13.35
N GLN A 195 4.11 -11.83 14.22
CA GLN A 195 2.65 -11.91 14.17
C GLN A 195 1.95 -10.77 14.92
N THR A 196 2.64 -10.14 15.88
CA THR A 196 2.06 -9.06 16.67
C THR A 196 2.62 -7.72 16.23
N PRO A 197 1.81 -6.81 15.65
CA PRO A 197 2.26 -5.47 15.34
C PRO A 197 2.57 -4.68 16.61
N LEU A 198 3.53 -3.76 16.54
CA LEU A 198 3.80 -2.80 17.60
C LEU A 198 2.58 -1.89 17.81
N PRO A 199 2.30 -1.41 19.05
CA PRO A 199 1.15 -0.56 19.32
C PRO A 199 1.08 0.72 18.46
N GLN A 200 2.23 1.27 18.08
CA GLN A 200 2.32 2.44 17.21
C GLN A 200 2.05 2.14 15.72
N PHE A 201 2.01 0.87 15.32
CA PHE A 201 1.77 0.41 13.94
C PHE A 201 0.64 -0.63 13.87
N PRO A 202 -0.56 -0.33 14.40
CA PRO A 202 -1.62 -1.32 14.59
C PRO A 202 -2.17 -1.90 13.27
N ASN A 203 -1.92 -1.21 12.15
CA ASN A 203 -2.36 -1.62 10.82
C ASN A 203 -1.30 -2.41 10.03
N TYR A 204 -0.15 -2.72 10.65
CA TYR A 204 0.85 -3.57 10.00
C TYR A 204 0.41 -5.04 10.00
N ASP A 205 0.52 -5.68 8.84
CA ASP A 205 0.28 -7.10 8.62
C ASP A 205 1.37 -7.67 7.70
N GLU A 206 2.22 -8.55 8.24
CA GLU A 206 3.29 -9.23 7.49
C GLU A 206 2.77 -9.91 6.22
N LYS A 207 1.54 -10.43 6.22
CA LYS A 207 0.98 -11.15 5.07
C LYS A 207 0.68 -10.23 3.89
N ASP A 208 0.34 -8.98 4.17
CA ASP A 208 0.02 -7.97 3.16
C ASP A 208 1.22 -7.09 2.81
N ALA A 209 2.27 -7.10 3.64
CA ALA A 209 3.48 -6.31 3.43
C ALA A 209 4.20 -6.70 2.11
N PRO A 210 4.74 -5.72 1.34
CA PRO A 210 5.40 -5.97 0.08
C PRO A 210 6.66 -6.84 0.22
N CYS A 211 6.76 -7.80 -0.68
CA CYS A 211 7.86 -8.74 -0.82
C CYS A 211 8.39 -8.77 -2.25
N ILE A 212 9.62 -9.25 -2.36
CA ILE A 212 10.24 -9.73 -3.58
C ILE A 212 10.43 -11.24 -3.48
N CYS A 213 10.22 -11.96 -4.59
CA CYS A 213 10.58 -13.38 -4.66
C CYS A 213 12.09 -13.50 -4.80
N VAL A 214 12.75 -14.24 -3.91
CA VAL A 214 14.20 -14.46 -3.90
C VAL A 214 14.51 -15.93 -3.74
N GLN A 215 15.57 -16.40 -4.39
CA GLN A 215 16.01 -17.78 -4.24
C GLN A 215 16.48 -18.05 -2.80
N CYS A 216 16.14 -19.25 -2.34
CA CYS A 216 16.59 -19.83 -1.09
C CYS A 216 17.16 -21.23 -1.42
N PRO A 217 18.33 -21.62 -0.89
CA PRO A 217 18.75 -23.01 -0.99
C PRO A 217 17.73 -23.92 -0.29
N GLN A 218 17.66 -25.15 -0.82
CA GLN A 218 16.50 -26.04 -0.87
C GLN A 218 15.66 -26.14 0.42
N ASP A 219 14.33 -26.19 0.22
CA ASP A 219 13.21 -26.34 1.20
C ASP A 219 12.51 -25.06 1.71
N GLY A 220 13.06 -23.88 1.41
CA GLY A 220 12.45 -22.60 1.80
C GLY A 220 12.72 -22.17 3.25
N SER A 221 13.64 -22.85 3.97
CA SER A 221 14.07 -22.53 5.33
C SER A 221 15.36 -21.70 5.43
N GLY A 222 16.16 -21.64 4.37
CA GLY A 222 17.44 -20.93 4.31
C GLY A 222 17.33 -19.40 4.23
N ARG A 223 16.94 -18.73 5.32
CA ARG A 223 16.96 -17.26 5.45
C ARG A 223 18.36 -16.64 5.22
N TYR A 224 19.41 -17.44 5.33
CA TYR A 224 20.80 -16.98 5.46
C TYR A 224 21.67 -17.22 4.22
N GLU A 225 21.11 -17.80 3.16
CA GLU A 225 21.87 -18.20 1.98
C GLU A 225 21.12 -17.85 0.69
N GLY A 226 21.82 -17.88 -0.45
CA GLY A 226 21.28 -17.45 -1.74
C GLY A 226 20.80 -15.99 -1.71
N ASP A 227 20.01 -15.59 -2.72
CA ASP A 227 19.48 -14.22 -2.87
C ASP A 227 18.85 -13.68 -1.57
N HIS A 228 18.15 -14.54 -0.82
CA HIS A 228 17.52 -14.15 0.45
C HIS A 228 18.55 -13.76 1.52
N GLY A 229 19.60 -14.57 1.68
CA GLY A 229 20.72 -14.26 2.57
C GLY A 229 21.43 -12.96 2.18
N PHE A 230 21.68 -12.75 0.88
CA PHE A 230 22.29 -11.51 0.36
C PHE A 230 21.47 -10.27 0.73
N MET A 231 20.15 -10.33 0.56
CA MET A 231 19.25 -9.20 0.86
C MET A 231 19.28 -8.83 2.35
N HIS A 232 19.12 -9.83 3.23
CA HIS A 232 19.21 -9.62 4.68
C HIS A 232 20.58 -9.09 5.11
N ALA A 233 21.66 -9.57 4.51
CA ALA A 233 23.01 -9.10 4.80
C ALA A 233 23.20 -7.61 4.42
N ALA A 234 22.74 -7.23 3.22
CA ALA A 234 22.81 -5.85 2.74
C ALA A 234 21.98 -4.88 3.60
N GLN A 235 20.75 -5.25 3.95
CA GLN A 235 19.89 -4.44 4.82
C GLN A 235 20.44 -4.37 6.25
N GLY A 236 20.84 -5.52 6.80
CA GLY A 236 21.37 -5.63 8.16
C GLY A 236 22.63 -4.81 8.36
N LYS A 237 23.50 -4.70 7.36
CA LYS A 237 24.70 -3.85 7.44
C LYS A 237 24.35 -2.35 7.56
N LEU A 238 23.37 -1.89 6.80
CA LEU A 238 22.93 -0.48 6.84
C LEU A 238 22.20 -0.16 8.15
N GLU A 239 21.40 -1.10 8.64
CA GLU A 239 20.73 -1.00 9.93
C GLU A 239 21.75 -0.97 11.09
N GLN A 240 22.74 -1.87 11.06
CA GLN A 240 23.81 -1.93 12.06
C GLN A 240 24.61 -0.63 12.10
N ALA A 241 24.96 -0.05 10.95
CA ALA A 241 25.64 1.23 10.88
C ALA A 241 24.80 2.38 11.49
N ALA A 242 23.47 2.35 11.35
CA ALA A 242 22.59 3.31 12.00
C ALA A 242 22.60 3.12 13.53
N ILE A 243 22.54 1.87 14.02
CA ILE A 243 22.62 1.55 15.45
C ILE A 243 23.94 2.03 16.07
N GLU A 244 25.07 1.84 15.38
CA GLU A 244 26.40 2.23 15.86
C GLU A 244 26.57 3.75 16.00
N ARG A 245 25.93 4.52 15.11
CA ARG A 245 25.94 5.99 15.17
C ARG A 245 24.95 6.57 16.18
N ALA A 246 23.95 5.80 16.58
CA ALA A 246 22.89 6.28 17.46
C ALA A 246 23.35 6.35 18.93
N PRO A 247 22.88 7.35 19.70
CA PRO A 247 23.07 7.37 21.14
C PRO A 247 22.52 6.10 21.82
N PRO A 248 23.08 5.65 22.96
CA PRO A 248 22.64 4.43 23.64
C PRO A 248 21.13 4.33 23.87
N ALA A 249 20.48 5.45 24.22
CA ALA A 249 19.04 5.50 24.48
C ALA A 249 18.15 5.39 23.21
N GLN A 250 18.72 5.44 22.02
CA GLN A 250 17.99 5.44 20.74
C GLN A 250 18.31 4.22 19.88
N LYS A 251 19.12 3.27 20.37
CA LYS A 251 19.58 2.12 19.59
C LYS A 251 18.45 1.26 19.06
N ASP A 252 17.34 1.13 19.78
CA ASP A 252 16.14 0.36 19.38
C ASP A 252 15.29 1.03 18.28
N TYR A 253 15.57 2.31 17.99
CA TYR A 253 14.90 3.11 16.97
C TYR A 253 15.92 4.01 16.26
N ALA A 254 17.08 3.44 15.94
CA ALA A 254 18.24 4.19 15.42
C ALA A 254 18.06 4.71 13.99
N TRP A 255 16.99 4.28 13.31
CA TRP A 255 16.67 4.71 11.96
C TRP A 255 15.16 4.90 11.74
N ASN A 256 14.82 5.42 10.56
CA ASN A 256 13.44 5.69 10.16
C ASN A 256 13.00 4.88 8.94
N TYR A 257 11.69 4.93 8.66
CA TYR A 257 11.09 4.26 7.50
C TYR A 257 11.77 4.61 6.16
N GLY A 258 12.14 5.88 5.95
CA GLY A 258 12.79 6.32 4.72
C GLY A 258 14.14 5.65 4.51
N GLN A 259 14.93 5.51 5.59
CA GLN A 259 16.18 4.75 5.60
C GLN A 259 15.89 3.27 5.36
N SER A 260 15.00 2.62 6.13
CA SER A 260 14.68 1.20 5.94
C SER A 260 14.22 0.86 4.51
N ARG A 261 13.33 1.69 3.93
CA ARG A 261 12.92 1.62 2.51
C ARG A 261 14.10 1.74 1.56
N GLY A 262 14.97 2.72 1.79
CA GLY A 262 16.17 2.94 0.97
C GLY A 262 17.12 1.74 1.01
N ALA A 263 17.28 1.11 2.17
CA ALA A 263 18.13 -0.06 2.37
C ALA A 263 17.60 -1.26 1.58
N GLY A 264 16.30 -1.55 1.67
CA GLY A 264 15.67 -2.62 0.90
C GLY A 264 15.73 -2.42 -0.61
N VAL A 265 15.49 -1.19 -1.09
CA VAL A 265 15.61 -0.88 -2.52
C VAL A 265 17.04 -1.04 -3.02
N ARG A 266 18.02 -0.59 -2.24
CA ARG A 266 19.44 -0.76 -2.57
C ARG A 266 19.81 -2.24 -2.60
N ALA A 267 19.44 -3.00 -1.58
CA ALA A 267 19.68 -4.44 -1.51
C ALA A 267 19.14 -5.15 -2.75
N LEU A 268 17.88 -4.87 -3.14
CA LEU A 268 17.28 -5.46 -4.34
C LEU A 268 18.07 -5.12 -5.61
N GLN A 269 18.44 -3.85 -5.79
CA GLN A 269 19.19 -3.42 -6.98
C GLN A 269 20.60 -4.03 -7.05
N GLN A 270 21.23 -4.28 -5.90
CA GLN A 270 22.54 -4.94 -5.83
C GLN A 270 22.46 -6.45 -6.04
N THR A 271 21.42 -7.11 -5.53
CA THR A 271 21.19 -8.54 -5.76
C THR A 271 20.75 -8.82 -7.21
N PHE A 272 19.95 -7.92 -7.81
CA PHE A 272 19.41 -8.11 -9.16
C PHE A 272 19.75 -6.95 -10.12
N PRO A 273 21.03 -6.66 -10.39
CA PRO A 273 21.43 -5.52 -11.22
C PRO A 273 20.91 -5.65 -12.67
N LYS A 274 20.82 -6.88 -13.18
CA LYS A 274 20.32 -7.18 -14.53
C LYS A 274 18.83 -6.90 -14.70
N SER A 275 18.07 -6.89 -13.60
CA SER A 275 16.63 -6.60 -13.62
C SER A 275 16.33 -5.11 -13.82
N LYS A 276 17.32 -4.21 -13.67
CA LYS A 276 17.21 -2.76 -13.96
C LYS A 276 15.95 -2.12 -13.36
N CYS A 277 15.62 -2.45 -12.11
CA CYS A 277 14.43 -1.93 -11.45
C CYS A 277 14.56 -0.43 -11.16
N SER A 278 13.55 0.36 -11.53
CA SER A 278 13.49 1.77 -11.16
C SER A 278 13.35 1.95 -9.66
N LYS A 279 14.30 2.69 -9.06
CA LYS A 279 14.23 3.11 -7.66
C LYS A 279 12.88 3.79 -7.35
N LYS A 280 12.43 4.70 -8.22
CA LYS A 280 11.16 5.44 -8.04
C LYS A 280 9.94 4.51 -8.04
N CYS A 281 9.95 3.46 -8.86
CA CYS A 281 8.88 2.48 -8.89
C CYS A 281 8.88 1.61 -7.63
N LEU A 282 10.04 1.11 -7.21
CA LEU A 282 10.15 0.30 -5.99
C LEU A 282 9.74 1.09 -4.73
N GLU A 283 10.22 2.33 -4.59
CA GLU A 283 9.82 3.20 -3.48
C GLU A 283 8.31 3.49 -3.49
N ALA A 284 7.71 3.70 -4.67
CA ALA A 284 6.27 3.92 -4.78
C ALA A 284 5.43 2.70 -4.36
N GLN A 285 5.90 1.49 -4.69
CA GLN A 285 5.25 0.24 -4.28
C GLN A 285 5.36 0.02 -2.77
N LEU A 286 6.52 0.31 -2.18
CA LEU A 286 6.71 0.24 -0.74
C LEU A 286 5.87 1.29 0.00
N ASP A 287 5.83 2.51 -0.51
CA ASP A 287 5.03 3.61 0.05
C ASP A 287 3.53 3.29 0.00
N ALA A 288 3.07 2.63 -1.07
CA ALA A 288 1.66 2.29 -1.23
C ALA A 288 1.11 1.44 -0.09
N TYR A 289 1.94 0.58 0.51
CA TYR A 289 1.56 -0.19 1.70
C TYR A 289 1.91 0.56 2.99
N HIS A 290 3.17 0.95 3.17
CA HIS A 290 3.62 1.43 4.48
C HIS A 290 3.04 2.82 4.80
N LYS A 291 2.96 3.74 3.84
CA LYS A 291 2.38 5.06 4.09
C LYS A 291 0.87 5.03 4.14
N ASN A 292 0.23 4.34 3.19
CA ASN A 292 -1.22 4.40 3.06
C ASN A 292 -1.95 3.41 3.99
N THR A 293 -1.37 2.23 4.26
CA THR A 293 -1.96 1.21 5.13
C THR A 293 -1.43 1.34 6.55
N VAL A 294 -0.11 1.33 6.74
CA VAL A 294 0.51 1.36 8.07
C VAL A 294 0.47 2.77 8.68
N GLY A 295 0.50 3.82 7.86
CA GLY A 295 0.41 5.21 8.31
C GLY A 295 1.76 5.87 8.62
N VAL A 296 2.88 5.28 8.18
CA VAL A 296 4.21 5.85 8.43
C VAL A 296 4.58 6.94 7.43
N ARG A 297 5.58 7.77 7.79
CA ARG A 297 6.20 8.79 6.93
C ARG A 297 7.70 8.53 6.87
N ASP A 298 8.40 9.17 5.93
CA ASP A 298 9.84 8.95 5.72
C ASP A 298 10.65 9.13 7.01
N LYS A 299 10.30 10.09 7.86
CA LYS A 299 10.99 10.36 9.14
C LYS A 299 10.44 9.58 10.34
N THR A 300 9.42 8.73 10.17
CA THR A 300 8.87 7.94 11.27
C THR A 300 9.93 6.95 11.77
N PRO A 301 10.34 7.01 13.05
CA PRO A 301 11.25 6.04 13.63
C PRO A 301 10.63 4.65 13.57
N VAL A 302 11.41 3.66 13.17
CA VAL A 302 10.97 2.26 13.12
C VAL A 302 11.94 1.41 13.92
N ARG A 303 11.45 0.27 14.43
CA ARG A 303 12.26 -0.55 15.32
C ARG A 303 13.49 -1.06 14.56
N THR A 304 14.63 -1.00 15.21
CA THR A 304 15.82 -1.69 14.73
C THR A 304 15.92 -3.08 15.33
N HIS A 305 16.76 -3.90 14.73
CA HIS A 305 17.19 -5.17 15.27
C HIS A 305 18.64 -5.38 14.87
N THR A 306 19.50 -5.63 15.85
CA THR A 306 20.85 -6.15 15.58
C THR A 306 20.67 -7.50 14.90
N PRO A 307 20.92 -7.63 13.59
CA PRO A 307 20.79 -8.92 12.96
C PRO A 307 21.96 -9.75 13.48
N ASN A 308 21.69 -10.94 14.02
CA ASN A 308 22.72 -11.95 14.26
C ASN A 308 23.19 -12.49 12.89
N LEU A 309 23.83 -11.62 12.10
CA LEU A 309 24.43 -11.98 10.83
C LEU A 309 25.50 -13.03 11.11
N GLN A 310 25.41 -14.15 10.41
CA GLN A 310 26.46 -15.14 10.42
C GLN A 310 27.72 -14.55 9.76
N ASP A 311 28.91 -15.09 10.06
CA ASP A 311 30.16 -14.49 9.60
C ASP A 311 30.28 -14.46 8.07
N ASN A 312 29.75 -15.48 7.38
CA ASN A 312 29.61 -15.50 5.92
C ASN A 312 28.73 -14.35 5.40
N GLN A 313 27.67 -13.97 6.11
CA GLN A 313 26.81 -12.83 5.73
C GLN A 313 27.50 -11.49 5.97
N LYS A 314 28.34 -11.39 7.02
CA LYS A 314 29.12 -10.18 7.28
C LYS A 314 30.16 -9.93 6.17
N GLU A 315 30.86 -10.98 5.75
CA GLU A 315 31.84 -10.93 4.65
C GLU A 315 31.16 -10.53 3.34
N LEU A 316 30.04 -11.17 3.01
CA LEU A 316 29.23 -10.87 1.83
C LEU A 316 28.71 -9.43 1.80
N ALA A 317 28.21 -8.94 2.93
CA ALA A 317 27.78 -7.55 3.07
C ALA A 317 28.96 -6.57 2.97
N HIS A 318 30.17 -6.99 3.36
CA HIS A 318 31.38 -6.20 3.22
C HIS A 318 31.75 -5.96 1.76
N GLU A 319 31.72 -7.02 0.94
CA GLU A 319 31.99 -6.91 -0.50
C GLU A 319 30.94 -6.08 -1.25
N MET A 320 29.65 -6.21 -0.88
CA MET A 320 28.56 -5.54 -1.61
C MET A 320 28.36 -4.07 -1.26
N ILE A 321 28.60 -3.68 -0.01
CA ILE A 321 28.39 -2.31 0.47
C ILE A 321 29.67 -1.87 1.19
N PRO A 322 30.70 -1.37 0.48
CA PRO A 322 31.94 -0.97 1.13
C PRO A 322 31.70 0.18 2.12
N GLU A 323 32.53 0.31 3.16
CA GLU A 323 32.34 1.28 4.25
C GLU A 323 32.18 2.73 3.77
N VAL A 324 32.87 3.11 2.69
CA VAL A 324 32.75 4.43 2.03
C VAL A 324 31.32 4.69 1.53
N THR A 325 30.57 3.65 1.17
CA THR A 325 29.17 3.77 0.72
C THR A 325 28.19 3.91 1.88
N ILE A 326 28.63 3.55 3.10
CA ILE A 326 27.87 3.68 4.35
C ILE A 326 28.07 5.08 4.95
N SER A 327 29.26 5.67 4.84
CA SER A 327 29.51 7.05 5.29
C SER A 327 28.72 8.09 4.49
N ALA A 328 28.37 7.79 3.24
CA ALA A 328 27.50 8.60 2.39
C ALA A 328 25.98 8.40 2.65
N TRP A 329 25.63 7.66 3.71
CA TRP A 329 24.28 7.21 4.04
C TRP A 329 23.80 7.74 5.39
#